data_AF-A0A1V4W1B9-F1
#
_entry.id   AF-A0A1V4W1B9-F1
#
_cell.length_a   1.000
_cell.length_b   1.000
_cell.length_c   1.000
_cell.angle_alpha   90.00
_cell.angle_beta   90.00
_cell.angle_gamma   90.00
#
_symmetry.space_group_name_H-M   'P 1'
#
loop_
_entity.id
_entity.type
_entity.pdbx_description
1 polymer ?
#
loop_
_entity_poly.entity_id
_entity_poly.type
_entity_poly.pdbx_seq_one_letter_code
_entity_poly.pdbx_strand_id
1 'polypeptide(L)'
;MSKEFERIVPSPLVFEKLAEGFQFIEGPIWFHNAGYLIFSDIYGDKMHKWSSKEGHTVFRDPSGKANGNALDKQGRIVSCNHMARSVLRYELNGSVTTLASHFEGKSLNSPNDVVIKTDGNIYFTDPTSGIVSDKAGKIRPQELDFSGVFRVDPDGKELILLTKEFTKPNGLAFSPDESLLYINDTKDKLIRVYDVRKDGTIFNGRLFAKLEGEQPGVPDGLKVDSEGNVYCSGPGPGIWVFNPSGDHLGTILPPEKAANFAWGDDDWKTLYLCASTSLYRIRLGVKGIAIP
;
A
#
# COMPACT_ATOMS: atom_id res chain seq x y z
N MET A 1 17.59 12.41 -17.02
CA MET A 1 16.99 11.12 -16.63
C MET A 1 18.05 10.05 -16.77
N SER A 2 18.10 9.07 -15.87
CA SER A 2 19.05 7.96 -16.00
C SER A 2 18.61 7.01 -17.12
N LYS A 3 19.56 6.35 -17.79
CA LYS A 3 19.24 5.30 -18.78
C LYS A 3 18.42 4.15 -18.17
N GLU A 4 18.62 3.91 -16.88
CA GLU A 4 17.87 2.93 -16.12
C GLU A 4 16.40 3.33 -15.96
N PHE A 5 16.13 4.60 -15.65
CA PHE A 5 14.76 5.12 -15.58
C PHE A 5 14.04 5.04 -16.93
N GLU A 6 14.70 5.36 -18.05
CA GLU A 6 14.10 5.28 -19.39
C GLU A 6 13.72 3.85 -19.80
N ARG A 7 14.46 2.84 -19.30
CA ARG A 7 14.11 1.43 -19.50
C ARG A 7 12.90 1.02 -18.66
N ILE A 8 12.77 1.56 -17.45
CA ILE A 8 11.66 1.28 -16.54
C ILE A 8 10.38 2.00 -16.99
N VAL A 9 10.50 3.27 -17.36
CA VAL A 9 9.40 4.18 -17.71
C VAL A 9 9.55 4.59 -19.18
N PRO A 10 8.84 3.91 -20.10
CA PRO A 10 8.91 4.21 -21.52
C PRO A 10 8.52 5.66 -21.84
N SER A 11 9.15 6.23 -22.87
CA SER A 11 8.80 7.55 -23.41
C SER A 11 8.33 7.43 -24.87
N PRO A 12 7.17 8.00 -25.25
CA PRO A 12 6.26 8.75 -24.39
C PRO A 12 5.52 7.87 -23.38
N LEU A 13 5.33 8.37 -22.15
CA LEU A 13 4.49 7.74 -21.15
C LEU A 13 3.05 8.21 -21.33
N VAL A 14 2.11 7.27 -21.49
CA VAL A 14 0.69 7.59 -21.72
C VAL A 14 -0.13 7.16 -20.51
N PHE A 15 -0.80 8.13 -19.88
CA PHE A 15 -1.78 7.88 -18.83
C PHE A 15 -3.16 7.66 -19.43
N GLU A 16 -3.75 6.51 -19.15
CA GLU A 16 -5.15 6.23 -19.47
C GLU A 16 -5.99 6.40 -18.22
N LYS A 17 -6.96 7.33 -18.24
CA LYS A 17 -7.93 7.49 -17.15
C LYS A 17 -9.01 6.42 -17.28
N LEU A 18 -9.18 5.62 -16.25
CA LEU A 18 -10.06 4.46 -16.24
C LEU A 18 -11.40 4.72 -15.56
N ALA A 19 -11.39 5.57 -14.53
CA ALA A 19 -12.57 6.00 -13.79
C ALA A 19 -12.25 7.29 -13.01
N GLU A 20 -13.28 8.07 -12.68
CA GLU A 20 -13.18 9.32 -11.90
C GLU A 20 -14.43 9.54 -11.05
N GLY A 21 -14.40 10.57 -10.19
CA GLY A 21 -15.53 10.91 -9.31
C GLY A 21 -15.44 10.31 -7.90
N PHE A 22 -14.26 9.82 -7.52
CA PHE A 22 -13.98 9.34 -6.17
C PHE A 22 -13.63 10.48 -5.21
N GLN A 23 -13.65 10.22 -3.91
CA GLN A 23 -13.24 11.22 -2.92
C GLN A 23 -11.76 11.11 -2.53
N PHE A 24 -11.27 9.90 -2.22
CA PHE A 24 -9.85 9.64 -2.01
C PHE A 24 -9.54 8.15 -2.13
N ILE A 25 -9.01 7.73 -3.29
CA ILE A 25 -8.75 6.33 -3.58
C ILE A 25 -7.37 5.84 -3.16
N GLU A 26 -7.31 4.60 -2.70
CA GLU A 26 -6.16 3.99 -2.03
C GLU A 26 -6.17 2.45 -2.18
N GLY A 27 -5.10 1.81 -1.73
CA GLY A 27 -4.99 0.36 -1.52
C GLY A 27 -5.39 -0.53 -2.71
N PRO A 28 -4.92 -0.28 -3.95
CA PRO A 28 -5.27 -1.12 -5.09
C PRO A 28 -4.63 -2.53 -4.99
N ILE A 29 -5.38 -3.55 -5.39
CA ILE A 29 -4.92 -4.94 -5.56
C ILE A 29 -5.48 -5.55 -6.85
N TRP A 30 -4.66 -6.32 -7.55
CA TRP A 30 -5.02 -6.98 -8.81
C TRP A 30 -5.39 -8.45 -8.58
N PHE A 31 -6.57 -8.85 -9.04
CA PHE A 31 -7.00 -10.25 -9.07
C PHE A 31 -6.63 -10.85 -10.42
N HIS A 32 -5.44 -11.44 -10.50
CA HIS A 32 -4.83 -11.87 -11.76
C HIS A 32 -5.70 -12.81 -12.58
N ASN A 33 -6.11 -13.95 -11.99
CA ASN A 33 -6.90 -14.97 -12.69
C ASN A 33 -8.30 -14.48 -13.12
N ALA A 34 -8.81 -13.42 -12.52
CA ALA A 34 -10.12 -12.87 -12.81
C ALA A 34 -10.07 -11.57 -13.66
N GLY A 35 -8.90 -10.98 -13.83
CA GLY A 35 -8.68 -9.81 -14.68
C GLY A 35 -9.36 -8.54 -14.17
N TYR A 36 -9.35 -8.29 -12.86
CA TYR A 36 -9.92 -7.05 -12.29
C TYR A 36 -9.09 -6.48 -11.14
N LEU A 37 -9.19 -5.17 -10.96
CA LEU A 37 -8.60 -4.43 -9.85
C LEU A 37 -9.66 -4.18 -8.78
N ILE A 38 -9.31 -4.32 -7.51
CA ILE A 38 -10.08 -3.79 -6.37
C ILE A 38 -9.28 -2.66 -5.73
N PHE A 39 -9.95 -1.59 -5.30
CA PHE A 39 -9.34 -0.46 -4.61
C PHE A 39 -10.34 0.18 -3.65
N SER A 40 -9.85 0.91 -2.67
CA SER A 40 -10.67 1.57 -1.65
C SER A 40 -10.91 3.04 -2.03
N ASP A 41 -12.09 3.59 -1.73
CA ASP A 41 -12.33 5.04 -1.59
C ASP A 41 -12.58 5.30 -0.10
N ILE A 42 -11.53 5.76 0.59
CA ILE A 42 -11.55 5.90 2.05
C ILE A 42 -12.63 6.91 2.43
N TYR A 43 -12.65 8.09 1.79
CA TYR A 43 -13.59 9.13 2.17
C TYR A 43 -15.01 8.80 1.70
N GLY A 44 -15.15 8.14 0.55
CA GLY A 44 -16.42 7.62 0.05
C GLY A 44 -17.00 6.43 0.83
N ASP A 45 -16.22 5.78 1.71
CA ASP A 45 -16.59 4.57 2.45
C ASP A 45 -17.01 3.39 1.57
N LYS A 46 -16.31 3.19 0.45
CA LYS A 46 -16.59 2.09 -0.48
C LYS A 46 -15.30 1.41 -0.92
N MET A 47 -15.43 0.15 -1.32
CA MET A 47 -14.45 -0.47 -2.19
C MET A 47 -15.04 -0.57 -3.59
N HIS A 48 -14.20 -0.36 -4.60
CA HIS A 48 -14.56 -0.35 -5.99
C HIS A 48 -13.86 -1.47 -6.73
N LYS A 49 -14.44 -1.87 -7.86
CA LYS A 49 -13.88 -2.82 -8.82
C LYS A 49 -13.71 -2.11 -10.16
N TRP A 50 -12.61 -2.38 -10.83
CA TRP A 50 -12.44 -2.03 -12.24
C TRP A 50 -12.00 -3.25 -13.05
N SER A 51 -12.61 -3.46 -14.20
CA SER A 51 -12.15 -4.43 -15.19
C SER A 51 -12.31 -3.88 -16.60
N SER A 52 -11.53 -4.39 -17.56
CA SER A 52 -11.69 -4.03 -18.97
C SER A 52 -13.04 -4.47 -19.56
N LYS A 53 -13.68 -5.49 -18.96
CA LYS A 53 -14.97 -6.03 -19.42
C LYS A 53 -16.18 -5.22 -18.94
N GLU A 54 -16.16 -4.82 -17.67
CA GLU A 54 -17.32 -4.21 -16.99
C GLU A 54 -17.12 -2.72 -16.70
N GLY A 55 -15.91 -2.19 -16.90
CA GLY A 55 -15.55 -0.87 -16.43
C GLY A 55 -15.55 -0.80 -14.90
N HIS A 56 -15.94 0.36 -14.38
CA HIS A 56 -16.01 0.63 -12.94
C HIS A 56 -17.34 0.17 -12.32
N THR A 57 -17.27 -0.51 -11.18
CA THR A 57 -18.42 -0.88 -10.34
C THR A 57 -18.09 -0.75 -8.85
N VAL A 58 -19.12 -0.77 -8.00
CA VAL A 58 -18.95 -0.84 -6.53
C VAL A 58 -18.80 -2.31 -6.12
N PHE A 59 -17.75 -2.60 -5.35
CA PHE A 59 -17.47 -3.93 -4.82
C PHE A 59 -18.04 -4.13 -3.41
N ARG A 60 -17.93 -3.12 -2.54
CA ARG A 60 -18.43 -3.16 -1.16
C ARG A 60 -18.90 -1.77 -0.71
N ASP A 61 -20.08 -1.72 -0.09
CA ASP A 61 -20.72 -0.49 0.42
C ASP A 61 -21.64 -0.85 1.61
N PRO A 62 -21.37 -0.38 2.84
CA PRO A 62 -20.19 0.39 3.24
C PRO A 62 -18.93 -0.50 3.35
N SER A 63 -17.76 0.11 3.20
CA SER A 63 -16.47 -0.57 3.38
C SER A 63 -15.94 -0.59 4.82
N GLY A 64 -16.45 0.30 5.67
CA GLY A 64 -15.85 0.59 6.97
C GLY A 64 -14.57 1.43 6.85
N LYS A 65 -14.50 2.33 5.85
CA LYS A 65 -13.31 3.15 5.55
C LYS A 65 -12.09 2.26 5.34
N ALA A 66 -12.25 1.25 4.48
CA ALA A 66 -11.15 0.38 4.06
C ALA A 66 -10.04 1.24 3.42
N ASN A 67 -8.79 0.89 3.66
CA ASN A 67 -7.62 1.58 3.12
C ASN A 67 -6.77 0.60 2.31
N GLY A 68 -5.56 0.25 2.76
CA GLY A 68 -4.69 -0.72 2.14
C GLY A 68 -5.29 -2.12 2.09
N ASN A 69 -5.01 -2.84 1.00
CA ASN A 69 -5.49 -4.19 0.77
C ASN A 69 -4.34 -5.07 0.29
N ALA A 70 -4.41 -6.36 0.60
CA ALA A 70 -3.53 -7.41 0.08
C ALA A 70 -4.33 -8.69 -0.20
N LEU A 71 -3.79 -9.56 -1.05
CA LEU A 71 -4.35 -10.88 -1.33
C LEU A 71 -3.54 -11.96 -0.65
N ASP A 72 -4.22 -12.83 0.09
CA ASP A 72 -3.59 -14.05 0.59
C ASP A 72 -3.57 -15.14 -0.49
N LYS A 73 -2.85 -16.24 -0.21
CA LYS A 73 -2.70 -17.38 -1.14
C LYS A 73 -4.00 -18.13 -1.44
N GLN A 74 -5.09 -17.83 -0.72
CA GLN A 74 -6.41 -18.41 -0.95
C GLN A 74 -7.31 -17.46 -1.76
N GLY A 75 -6.78 -16.32 -2.22
CA GLY A 75 -7.55 -15.31 -2.95
C GLY A 75 -8.48 -14.50 -2.05
N ARG A 76 -8.26 -14.49 -0.74
CA ARG A 76 -9.02 -13.66 0.21
C ARG A 76 -8.37 -12.30 0.34
N ILE A 77 -9.20 -11.28 0.55
CA ILE A 77 -8.72 -9.91 0.76
C ILE A 77 -8.42 -9.73 2.25
N VAL A 78 -7.17 -9.37 2.57
CA VAL A 78 -6.79 -8.80 3.86
C VAL A 78 -6.80 -7.28 3.71
N SER A 79 -7.49 -6.59 4.60
CA SER A 79 -7.78 -5.16 4.48
C SER A 79 -7.53 -4.42 5.79
N CYS A 80 -6.86 -3.29 5.69
CA CYS A 80 -6.73 -2.29 6.73
C CYS A 80 -8.03 -1.49 6.85
N ASN A 81 -8.68 -1.51 8.02
CA ASN A 81 -9.99 -0.91 8.21
C ASN A 81 -9.97 0.19 9.29
N HIS A 82 -10.12 1.45 8.87
CA HIS A 82 -10.04 2.59 9.79
C HIS A 82 -11.25 2.66 10.74
N MET A 83 -12.46 2.25 10.33
CA MET A 83 -13.62 2.26 11.24
C MET A 83 -13.50 1.21 12.34
N ALA A 84 -13.06 0.01 12.00
CA ALA A 84 -12.88 -1.08 12.96
C ALA A 84 -11.58 -0.96 13.78
N ARG A 85 -10.64 -0.07 13.39
CA ARG A 85 -9.27 -0.01 13.96
C ARG A 85 -8.61 -1.39 13.91
N SER A 86 -8.76 -2.09 12.79
CA SER A 86 -8.44 -3.51 12.69
C SER A 86 -7.89 -3.89 11.32
N VAL A 87 -7.11 -4.96 11.29
CA VAL A 87 -6.82 -5.73 10.08
C VAL A 87 -7.88 -6.81 9.97
N LEU A 88 -8.64 -6.79 8.87
CA LEU A 88 -9.75 -7.70 8.60
C LEU A 88 -9.40 -8.62 7.43
N ARG A 89 -9.89 -9.85 7.46
CA ARG A 89 -9.89 -10.75 6.31
C ARG A 89 -11.31 -11.02 5.86
N TYR A 90 -11.59 -10.72 4.60
CA TYR A 90 -12.87 -11.04 3.96
C TYR A 90 -12.80 -12.47 3.43
N GLU A 91 -13.56 -13.36 4.06
CA GLU A 91 -13.59 -14.78 3.72
C GLU A 91 -14.41 -15.05 2.45
N LEU A 92 -14.13 -16.15 1.77
CA LEU A 92 -14.78 -16.51 0.50
C LEU A 92 -16.29 -16.78 0.64
N ASN A 93 -16.74 -17.18 1.84
CA ASN A 93 -18.15 -17.40 2.16
C ASN A 93 -18.90 -16.09 2.53
N GLY A 94 -18.22 -14.94 2.47
CA GLY A 94 -18.76 -13.63 2.81
C GLY A 94 -18.62 -13.24 4.29
N SER A 95 -18.14 -14.12 5.18
CA SER A 95 -17.87 -13.74 6.57
C SER A 95 -16.61 -12.87 6.69
N VAL A 96 -16.48 -12.18 7.82
CA VAL A 96 -15.31 -11.32 8.10
C VAL A 96 -14.61 -11.83 9.34
N THR A 97 -13.29 -12.06 9.23
CA THR A 97 -12.43 -12.45 10.34
C THR A 97 -11.58 -11.27 10.76
N THR A 98 -11.57 -10.93 12.05
CA THR A 98 -10.63 -9.94 12.60
C THR A 98 -9.30 -10.63 12.87
N LEU A 99 -8.23 -10.19 12.20
CA LEU A 99 -6.88 -10.74 12.38
C LEU A 99 -6.12 -9.99 13.47
N ALA A 100 -6.26 -8.66 13.53
CA ALA A 100 -5.64 -7.83 14.56
C ALA A 100 -6.54 -6.64 14.88
N SER A 101 -6.69 -6.34 16.17
CA SER A 101 -7.49 -5.19 16.65
C SER A 101 -6.91 -4.52 17.91
N HIS A 102 -6.19 -5.29 18.73
CA HIS A 102 -5.58 -4.81 19.97
C HIS A 102 -4.15 -5.33 20.10
N PHE A 103 -3.29 -4.54 20.73
CA PHE A 103 -1.95 -4.92 21.16
C PHE A 103 -1.82 -4.60 22.65
N GLU A 104 -1.43 -5.59 23.46
CA GLU A 104 -1.29 -5.44 24.93
C GLU A 104 -2.55 -4.85 25.60
N GLY A 105 -3.74 -5.27 25.14
CA GLY A 105 -5.02 -4.81 25.67
C GLY A 105 -5.47 -3.42 25.22
N LYS A 106 -4.67 -2.71 24.42
CA LYS A 106 -4.99 -1.40 23.83
C LYS A 106 -5.41 -1.55 22.38
N SER A 107 -6.42 -0.82 21.95
CA SER A 107 -6.85 -0.81 20.56
C SER A 107 -5.73 -0.28 19.65
N LEU A 108 -5.54 -0.90 18.48
CA LEU A 108 -4.70 -0.36 17.40
C LEU A 108 -5.15 1.05 17.02
N ASN A 109 -4.28 1.88 16.44
CA ASN A 109 -4.64 3.23 16.04
C ASN A 109 -5.65 3.21 14.89
N SER A 110 -5.18 2.90 13.70
CA SER A 110 -5.94 2.76 12.46
C SER A 110 -5.01 2.16 11.40
N PRO A 111 -4.98 0.81 11.26
CA PRO A 111 -4.15 0.13 10.27
C PRO A 111 -4.30 0.77 8.88
N ASN A 112 -3.21 0.99 8.16
CA ASN A 112 -3.20 1.87 6.98
C ASN A 112 -2.86 1.14 5.67
N ASP A 113 -1.64 0.60 5.54
CA ASP A 113 -1.27 -0.27 4.42
C ASP A 113 -0.83 -1.66 4.92
N VAL A 114 -0.95 -2.67 4.05
CA VAL A 114 -0.71 -4.08 4.39
C VAL A 114 -0.03 -4.83 3.24
N VAL A 115 0.92 -5.70 3.59
CA VAL A 115 1.53 -6.66 2.67
C VAL A 115 1.56 -8.05 3.28
N ILE A 116 1.50 -9.07 2.43
CA ILE A 116 1.53 -10.47 2.86
C ILE A 116 2.80 -11.10 2.29
N LYS A 117 3.59 -11.67 3.17
CA LYS A 117 4.80 -12.41 2.84
C LYS A 117 4.45 -13.77 2.24
N THR A 118 5.34 -14.38 1.47
CA THR A 118 5.15 -15.69 0.84
C THR A 118 4.92 -16.83 1.84
N ASP A 119 5.24 -16.69 3.11
CA ASP A 119 4.89 -17.67 4.15
C ASP A 119 3.48 -17.46 4.73
N GLY A 120 2.77 -16.42 4.29
CA GLY A 120 1.43 -16.05 4.71
C GLY A 120 1.38 -15.03 5.84
N ASN A 121 2.51 -14.68 6.46
CA ASN A 121 2.54 -13.67 7.51
C ASN A 121 2.18 -12.29 6.96
N ILE A 122 1.44 -11.53 7.76
CA ILE A 122 0.80 -10.28 7.36
C ILE A 122 1.50 -9.14 8.08
N TYR A 123 1.97 -8.15 7.33
CA TYR A 123 2.70 -6.99 7.85
C TYR A 123 1.89 -5.74 7.54
N PHE A 124 1.72 -4.86 8.52
CA PHE A 124 0.93 -3.65 8.34
C PHE A 124 1.45 -2.48 9.17
N THR A 125 1.12 -1.28 8.72
CA THR A 125 1.42 -0.04 9.43
C THR A 125 0.20 0.45 10.21
N ASP A 126 0.41 1.03 11.39
CA ASP A 126 -0.66 1.50 12.28
C ASP A 126 -0.48 2.98 12.70
N PRO A 127 -0.58 3.93 11.74
CA PRO A 127 -0.61 5.36 12.02
C PRO A 127 -1.98 5.79 12.58
N THR A 128 -2.09 7.07 12.95
CA THR A 128 -3.30 7.66 13.55
C THR A 128 -4.31 8.24 12.54
N SER A 129 -4.08 8.11 11.23
CA SER A 129 -4.86 8.77 10.16
C SER A 129 -6.38 8.58 10.30
N GLY A 130 -6.83 7.37 10.64
CA GLY A 130 -8.24 7.01 10.76
C GLY A 130 -8.91 7.40 12.09
N ILE A 131 -8.15 7.87 13.09
CA ILE A 131 -8.68 8.29 14.40
C ILE A 131 -8.59 9.79 14.66
N VAL A 132 -8.02 10.55 13.71
CA VAL A 132 -7.93 12.02 13.79
C VAL A 132 -8.84 12.75 12.79
N SER A 133 -9.64 12.00 12.01
CA SER A 133 -10.53 12.55 10.98
C SER A 133 -11.75 11.68 10.75
N ASP A 134 -12.95 12.27 10.78
CA ASP A 134 -14.20 11.59 10.41
C ASP A 134 -14.36 11.38 8.90
N LYS A 135 -13.54 12.04 8.07
CA LYS A 135 -13.48 11.72 6.63
C LYS A 135 -12.80 10.38 6.41
N ALA A 136 -11.66 10.17 7.07
CA ALA A 136 -10.81 8.99 6.92
C ALA A 136 -11.26 7.81 7.79
N GLY A 137 -12.04 8.05 8.83
CA GLY A 137 -12.42 7.05 9.83
C GLY A 137 -13.38 7.64 10.84
N LYS A 138 -13.02 7.61 12.12
CA LYS A 138 -13.81 8.20 13.21
C LYS A 138 -12.89 8.76 14.28
N ILE A 139 -13.08 10.03 14.64
CA ILE A 139 -12.30 10.69 15.69
C ILE A 139 -12.42 9.92 17.01
N ARG A 140 -11.28 9.43 17.51
CA ARG A 140 -11.18 8.60 18.74
C ARG A 140 -9.85 8.91 19.45
N PRO A 141 -9.80 8.77 20.79
CA PRO A 141 -8.54 8.87 21.50
C PRO A 141 -7.57 7.75 21.06
N GLN A 142 -6.30 8.11 20.96
CA GLN A 142 -5.23 7.15 20.74
C GLN A 142 -4.95 6.38 22.04
N GLU A 143 -4.81 5.06 21.97
CA GLU A 143 -4.55 4.21 23.16
C GLU A 143 -3.09 3.72 23.23
N LEU A 144 -2.53 3.35 22.08
CA LEU A 144 -1.10 3.15 21.90
C LEU A 144 -0.42 4.53 21.87
N ASP A 145 0.62 4.75 22.65
CA ASP A 145 1.36 6.02 22.71
C ASP A 145 2.37 6.20 21.55
N PHE A 146 2.25 5.37 20.50
CA PHE A 146 3.10 5.36 19.32
C PHE A 146 2.31 4.98 18.05
N SER A 147 2.89 5.26 16.88
CA SER A 147 2.51 4.63 15.61
C SER A 147 3.50 3.51 15.30
N GLY A 148 3.00 2.31 15.00
CA GLY A 148 3.83 1.10 14.90
C GLY A 148 3.78 0.43 13.55
N VAL A 149 4.69 -0.51 13.36
CA VAL A 149 4.62 -1.53 12.30
C VAL A 149 4.51 -2.88 12.97
N PHE A 150 3.58 -3.70 12.52
CA PHE A 150 3.25 -4.97 13.15
C PHE A 150 3.33 -6.13 12.15
N ARG A 151 3.59 -7.33 12.68
CA ARG A 151 3.35 -8.61 12.00
C ARG A 151 2.22 -9.32 12.72
N VAL A 152 1.27 -9.88 11.98
CA VAL A 152 0.30 -10.86 12.48
C VAL A 152 0.39 -12.16 11.68
N ASP A 153 0.23 -13.30 12.34
CA ASP A 153 0.17 -14.60 11.69
C ASP A 153 -1.13 -14.78 10.86
N PRO A 154 -1.18 -15.76 9.94
CA PRO A 154 -2.32 -15.91 9.03
C PRO A 154 -3.66 -16.19 9.72
N ASP A 155 -3.65 -16.70 10.95
CA ASP A 155 -4.87 -17.01 11.71
C ASP A 155 -5.20 -15.98 12.81
N GLY A 156 -4.39 -14.94 12.97
CA GLY A 156 -4.65 -13.83 13.88
C GLY A 156 -4.37 -14.14 15.36
N LYS A 157 -3.63 -15.21 15.66
CA LYS A 157 -3.31 -15.64 17.02
C LYS A 157 -2.12 -14.92 17.62
N GLU A 158 -1.15 -14.52 16.80
CA GLU A 158 0.07 -13.86 17.25
C GLU A 158 0.26 -12.52 16.55
N LEU A 159 0.22 -11.43 17.32
CA LEU A 159 0.52 -10.07 16.89
C LEU A 159 1.83 -9.60 17.53
N ILE A 160 2.82 -9.26 16.70
CA ILE A 160 4.14 -8.80 17.14
C ILE A 160 4.35 -7.35 16.69
N LEU A 161 4.74 -6.48 17.63
CA LEU A 161 5.29 -5.16 17.31
C LEU A 161 6.70 -5.32 16.73
N LEU A 162 6.90 -4.89 15.49
CA LEU A 162 8.19 -4.96 14.81
C LEU A 162 9.06 -3.75 15.09
N THR A 163 8.47 -2.55 15.06
CA THR A 163 9.16 -1.29 15.34
C THR A 163 8.16 -0.16 15.62
N LYS A 164 8.63 0.84 16.37
CA LYS A 164 7.92 2.10 16.70
C LYS A 164 8.78 3.34 16.41
N GLU A 165 9.77 3.19 15.54
CA GLU A 165 10.73 4.26 15.16
C GLU A 165 10.15 5.30 14.20
N PHE A 166 8.87 5.18 13.85
CA PHE A 166 8.18 6.00 12.86
C PHE A 166 7.24 7.00 13.54
N THR A 167 7.19 8.20 12.99
CA THR A 167 6.21 9.22 13.38
C THR A 167 4.86 8.92 12.74
N LYS A 168 4.85 8.60 11.44
CA LYS A 168 3.65 8.24 10.69
C LYS A 168 3.97 7.17 9.63
N PRO A 169 4.13 5.89 10.04
CA PRO A 169 4.39 4.79 9.10
C PRO A 169 3.21 4.63 8.15
N ASN A 170 3.48 4.38 6.88
CA ASN A 170 2.43 4.32 5.86
C ASN A 170 2.64 3.15 4.89
N GLY A 171 3.12 3.37 3.67
CA GLY A 171 3.38 2.30 2.70
C GLY A 171 4.54 1.40 3.12
N LEU A 172 4.41 0.10 2.81
CA LEU A 172 5.44 -0.91 3.04
C LEU A 172 5.48 -1.94 1.90
N ALA A 173 6.66 -2.51 1.66
CA ALA A 173 6.83 -3.60 0.69
C ALA A 173 8.10 -4.41 0.97
N PHE A 174 8.08 -5.69 0.59
CA PHE A 174 9.25 -6.55 0.61
C PHE A 174 10.12 -6.36 -0.63
N SER A 175 11.43 -6.64 -0.51
CA SER A 175 12.27 -6.94 -1.67
C SER A 175 11.77 -8.19 -2.42
N PRO A 176 12.20 -8.42 -3.68
CA PRO A 176 11.71 -9.57 -4.46
C PRO A 176 11.97 -10.93 -3.81
N ASP A 177 13.04 -11.04 -3.02
CA ASP A 177 13.43 -12.23 -2.26
C ASP A 177 12.93 -12.22 -0.80
N GLU A 178 12.18 -11.19 -0.41
CA GLU A 178 11.63 -10.95 0.93
C GLU A 178 12.68 -10.88 2.06
N SER A 179 13.96 -10.68 1.73
CA SER A 179 15.02 -10.51 2.71
C SER A 179 15.05 -9.11 3.32
N LEU A 180 14.43 -8.12 2.66
CA LEU A 180 14.32 -6.74 3.10
C LEU A 180 12.85 -6.29 3.19
N LEU A 181 12.54 -5.46 4.18
CA LEU A 181 11.26 -4.76 4.32
C LEU A 181 11.47 -3.25 4.25
N TYR A 182 10.91 -2.61 3.24
CA TYR A 182 10.88 -1.17 3.07
C TYR A 182 9.62 -0.60 3.71
N ILE A 183 9.75 0.48 4.48
CA ILE A 183 8.63 1.18 5.12
C ILE A 183 8.88 2.68 4.98
N ASN A 184 7.87 3.43 4.55
CA ASN A 184 7.98 4.88 4.51
C ASN A 184 7.35 5.56 5.73
N ASP A 185 7.79 6.81 5.95
CA ASP A 185 7.20 7.73 6.91
C ASP A 185 6.63 8.93 6.18
N THR A 186 5.30 9.11 6.26
CA THR A 186 4.61 10.24 5.64
C THR A 186 5.04 11.57 6.26
N LYS A 187 5.28 11.61 7.58
CA LYS A 187 5.57 12.84 8.32
C LYS A 187 7.04 13.24 8.16
N ASP A 188 7.94 12.28 8.28
CA ASP A 188 9.39 12.51 8.23
C ASP A 188 9.95 12.44 6.79
N LYS A 189 9.09 12.13 5.81
CA LYS A 189 9.39 12.13 4.37
C LYS A 189 10.59 11.26 4.01
N LEU A 190 10.60 10.04 4.52
CA LEU A 190 11.72 9.11 4.32
C LEU A 190 11.22 7.68 4.08
N ILE A 191 12.11 6.85 3.56
CA ILE A 191 11.96 5.40 3.50
C ILE A 191 13.09 4.81 4.34
N ARG A 192 12.74 3.88 5.23
CA ARG A 192 13.69 3.01 5.92
C ARG A 192 13.60 1.61 5.33
N VAL A 193 14.71 0.88 5.41
CA VAL A 193 14.79 -0.53 5.06
C VAL A 193 15.32 -1.31 6.26
N TYR A 194 14.76 -2.50 6.45
CA TYR A 194 15.14 -3.44 7.51
C TYR A 194 15.45 -4.80 6.91
N ASP A 195 16.38 -5.52 7.52
CA ASP A 195 16.62 -6.92 7.20
C ASP A 195 15.56 -7.79 7.89
N VAL A 196 15.05 -8.81 7.20
CA VAL A 196 13.96 -9.69 7.65
C VAL A 196 14.54 -11.03 8.10
N ARG A 197 14.20 -11.47 9.31
CA ARG A 197 14.61 -12.77 9.84
C ARG A 197 13.68 -13.88 9.37
N LYS A 198 14.16 -15.12 9.53
CA LYS A 198 13.38 -16.33 9.25
C LYS A 198 12.10 -16.43 10.09
N ASP A 199 12.07 -15.85 11.29
CA ASP A 199 10.90 -15.81 12.17
C ASP A 199 9.93 -14.66 11.84
N GLY A 200 10.23 -13.84 10.83
CA GLY A 200 9.43 -12.70 10.41
C GLY A 200 9.68 -11.42 11.22
N THR A 201 10.57 -11.43 12.21
CA THR A 201 11.00 -10.19 12.87
C THR A 201 11.98 -9.41 11.99
N ILE A 202 12.15 -8.10 12.27
CA ILE A 202 13.02 -7.22 11.50
C ILE A 202 14.21 -6.71 12.33
N PHE A 203 15.28 -6.24 11.68
CA PHE A 203 16.43 -5.61 12.33
C PHE A 203 17.25 -4.74 11.38
N ASN A 204 18.32 -4.13 11.92
CA ASN A 204 19.28 -3.35 11.14
C ASN A 204 18.61 -2.24 10.30
N GLY A 205 17.67 -1.54 10.94
CA GLY A 205 16.92 -0.44 10.36
C GLY A 205 17.86 0.68 9.93
N ARG A 206 17.80 1.05 8.66
CA ARG A 206 18.66 2.09 8.08
C ARG A 206 17.85 2.97 7.12
N LEU A 207 18.31 4.20 6.95
CA LEU A 207 17.75 5.10 5.95
C LEU A 207 18.00 4.50 4.56
N PHE A 208 16.95 4.35 3.77
CA PHE A 208 17.03 3.96 2.37
C PHE A 208 17.03 5.19 1.46
N ALA A 209 16.03 6.06 1.63
CA ALA A 209 15.90 7.28 0.84
C ALA A 209 15.20 8.39 1.63
N LYS A 210 15.49 9.64 1.28
CA LYS A 210 14.73 10.83 1.69
C LYS A 210 13.93 11.32 0.50
N LEU A 211 12.65 11.61 0.71
CA LEU A 211 11.74 12.19 -0.27
C LEU A 211 11.59 13.68 0.00
N GLU A 212 12.74 14.35 0.03
CA GLU A 212 12.85 15.79 0.23
C GLU A 212 12.89 16.49 -1.14
N GLY A 213 12.03 17.49 -1.33
CA GLY A 213 11.95 18.27 -2.55
C GLY A 213 11.09 19.51 -2.33
N GLU A 214 11.22 20.49 -3.23
CA GLU A 214 10.49 21.77 -3.14
C GLU A 214 8.99 21.63 -3.45
N GLN A 215 8.63 20.59 -4.20
CA GLN A 215 7.23 20.35 -4.57
C GLN A 215 6.42 19.86 -3.35
N PRO A 216 5.12 20.22 -3.27
CA PRO A 216 4.27 19.70 -2.22
C PRO A 216 4.05 18.20 -2.38
N GLY A 217 3.81 17.51 -1.26
CA GLY A 217 3.55 16.08 -1.21
C GLY A 217 4.33 15.38 -0.11
N VAL A 218 3.99 14.11 0.09
CA VAL A 218 4.48 13.25 1.17
C VAL A 218 4.52 11.80 0.69
N PRO A 219 5.38 10.95 1.27
CA PRO A 219 5.33 9.50 1.08
C PRO A 219 3.99 8.89 1.48
N ASP A 220 3.50 7.96 0.66
CA ASP A 220 2.21 7.29 0.89
C ASP A 220 2.30 5.80 0.46
N GLY A 221 1.69 5.38 -0.65
CA GLY A 221 1.89 4.04 -1.20
C GLY A 221 3.33 3.75 -1.61
N LEU A 222 3.81 2.55 -1.27
CA LEU A 222 5.14 2.05 -1.59
C LEU A 222 5.04 0.63 -2.15
N LYS A 223 5.77 0.32 -3.23
CA LYS A 223 5.86 -1.02 -3.83
C LYS A 223 7.24 -1.26 -4.45
N VAL A 224 7.55 -2.53 -4.73
CA VAL A 224 8.81 -2.97 -5.34
C VAL A 224 8.52 -3.75 -6.61
N ASP A 225 9.32 -3.57 -7.66
CA ASP A 225 9.21 -4.34 -8.90
C ASP A 225 10.08 -5.61 -8.89
N SER A 226 9.96 -6.42 -9.94
CA SER A 226 10.70 -7.70 -10.05
C SER A 226 12.22 -7.59 -10.15
N GLU A 227 12.76 -6.40 -10.34
CA GLU A 227 14.20 -6.14 -10.39
C GLU A 227 14.71 -5.46 -9.10
N GLY A 228 13.81 -5.23 -8.14
CA GLY A 228 14.15 -4.62 -6.85
C GLY A 228 14.10 -3.10 -6.83
N ASN A 229 13.62 -2.45 -7.90
CA ASN A 229 13.42 -1.00 -7.84
C ASN A 229 12.27 -0.66 -6.89
N VAL A 230 12.46 0.36 -6.08
CA VAL A 230 11.49 0.81 -5.07
C VAL A 230 10.73 2.01 -5.60
N TYR A 231 9.41 1.93 -5.57
CA TYR A 231 8.49 2.96 -6.04
C TYR A 231 7.77 3.51 -4.83
N CYS A 232 7.69 4.83 -4.71
CA CYS A 232 6.99 5.48 -3.62
C CYS A 232 6.23 6.70 -4.14
N SER A 233 4.93 6.79 -3.84
CA SER A 233 4.19 8.05 -3.96
C SER A 233 4.92 9.13 -3.17
N GLY A 234 5.01 10.35 -3.67
CA GLY A 234 5.86 11.38 -3.08
C GLY A 234 5.53 12.81 -3.53
N PRO A 235 6.45 13.75 -3.28
CA PRO A 235 6.34 15.13 -3.76
C PRO A 235 6.18 15.24 -5.28
N GLY A 236 5.46 16.28 -5.74
CA GLY A 236 5.36 16.61 -7.16
C GLY A 236 4.41 15.70 -7.94
N PRO A 237 3.15 15.61 -7.50
CA PRO A 237 2.22 14.45 -7.64
C PRO A 237 2.79 13.02 -7.72
N GLY A 238 4.09 12.84 -7.63
CA GLY A 238 4.78 11.83 -8.41
C GLY A 238 5.06 10.53 -7.69
N ILE A 239 5.33 9.49 -8.47
CA ILE A 239 5.87 8.22 -7.99
C ILE A 239 7.37 8.25 -8.22
N TRP A 240 8.12 8.37 -7.13
CA TRP A 240 9.58 8.38 -7.14
C TRP A 240 10.09 6.95 -7.28
N VAL A 241 11.00 6.73 -8.23
CA VAL A 241 11.58 5.43 -8.53
C VAL A 241 13.03 5.42 -8.10
N PHE A 242 13.38 4.50 -7.21
CA PHE A 242 14.73 4.32 -6.69
C PHE A 242 15.28 2.97 -7.14
N ASN A 243 16.59 2.92 -7.39
CA ASN A 243 17.27 1.63 -7.56
C ASN A 243 17.39 0.90 -6.19
N PRO A 244 17.81 -0.38 -6.14
CA PRO A 244 17.99 -1.12 -4.89
C PRO A 244 18.99 -0.50 -3.90
N SER A 245 19.86 0.41 -4.35
CA SER A 245 20.83 1.12 -3.52
C SER A 245 20.25 2.38 -2.86
N GLY A 246 19.05 2.81 -3.25
CA GLY A 246 18.41 4.03 -2.75
C GLY A 246 18.64 5.28 -3.61
N ASP A 247 19.28 5.15 -4.77
CA ASP A 247 19.48 6.29 -5.68
C ASP A 247 18.19 6.61 -6.43
N HIS A 248 17.78 7.87 -6.43
CA HIS A 248 16.61 8.34 -7.18
C HIS A 248 16.90 8.32 -8.69
N LEU A 249 16.24 7.42 -9.42
CA LEU A 249 16.38 7.26 -10.87
C LEU A 249 15.56 8.30 -11.64
N GLY A 250 14.37 8.60 -11.14
CA GLY A 250 13.44 9.55 -11.73
C GLY A 250 12.04 9.47 -11.12
N THR A 251 11.16 10.37 -11.54
CA THR A 251 9.81 10.51 -11.00
C THR A 251 8.78 10.36 -12.12
N ILE A 252 7.80 9.49 -11.94
CA ILE A 252 6.60 9.41 -12.78
C ILE A 252 5.63 10.50 -12.34
N LEU A 253 5.15 11.33 -13.26
CA LEU A 253 4.30 12.49 -12.97
C LEU A 253 2.87 12.26 -13.48
N PRO A 254 1.98 11.67 -12.65
CA PRO A 254 0.58 11.50 -13.01
C PRO A 254 -0.19 12.84 -13.03
N PRO A 255 -1.36 12.90 -13.72
CA PRO A 255 -2.20 14.10 -13.77
C PRO A 255 -2.75 14.56 -12.41
N GLU A 256 -2.87 13.65 -11.44
CA GLU A 256 -3.32 13.88 -10.08
C GLU A 256 -2.33 13.26 -9.10
N LYS A 257 -2.31 13.72 -7.84
CA LYS A 257 -1.43 13.14 -6.81
C LYS A 257 -1.77 11.66 -6.60
N ALA A 258 -0.82 10.78 -6.89
CA ALA A 258 -0.90 9.37 -6.57
C ALA A 258 -0.86 9.16 -5.05
N ALA A 259 -1.84 8.44 -4.52
CA ALA A 259 -1.85 7.96 -3.15
C ALA A 259 -1.18 6.58 -3.11
N ASN A 260 -1.64 5.63 -3.93
CA ASN A 260 -1.08 4.27 -3.99
C ASN A 260 -1.23 3.67 -5.39
N PHE A 261 -0.62 2.51 -5.61
CA PHE A 261 -0.54 1.86 -6.91
C PHE A 261 -0.24 0.37 -6.78
N ALA A 262 -0.60 -0.39 -7.82
CA ALA A 262 -0.33 -1.82 -7.91
C ALA A 262 -0.11 -2.23 -9.36
N TRP A 263 0.72 -3.25 -9.58
CA TRP A 263 0.84 -3.87 -10.89
C TRP A 263 -0.34 -4.81 -11.17
N GLY A 264 -0.72 -4.92 -12.43
CA GLY A 264 -1.71 -5.85 -12.93
C GLY A 264 -1.54 -6.15 -14.42
N ASP A 265 -2.62 -6.62 -15.04
CA ASP A 265 -2.65 -7.33 -16.33
C ASP A 265 -1.85 -8.65 -16.32
N ASP A 266 -1.99 -9.43 -17.40
CA ASP A 266 -1.43 -10.79 -17.49
C ASP A 266 0.10 -10.83 -17.42
N ASP A 267 0.77 -9.77 -17.87
CA ASP A 267 2.23 -9.67 -17.89
C ASP A 267 2.83 -8.89 -16.72
N TRP A 268 1.97 -8.40 -15.80
CA TRP A 268 2.35 -7.59 -14.65
C TRP A 268 3.12 -6.31 -15.02
N LYS A 269 2.95 -5.78 -16.23
CA LYS A 269 3.63 -4.55 -16.70
C LYS A 269 2.73 -3.33 -16.73
N THR A 270 1.48 -3.46 -16.30
CA THR A 270 0.58 -2.31 -16.14
C THR A 270 0.60 -1.85 -14.70
N LEU A 271 0.96 -0.60 -14.46
CA LEU A 271 0.82 0.02 -13.15
C LEU A 271 -0.52 0.75 -13.09
N TYR A 272 -1.39 0.35 -12.16
CA TYR A 272 -2.63 1.06 -11.83
C TYR A 272 -2.36 2.06 -10.72
N LEU A 273 -2.86 3.29 -10.89
CA LEU A 273 -2.61 4.40 -9.97
C LEU A 273 -3.92 4.87 -9.38
N CYS A 274 -4.03 4.76 -8.06
CA CYS A 274 -5.06 5.43 -7.28
C CYS A 274 -4.59 6.88 -7.05
N ALA A 275 -5.03 7.80 -7.91
CA ALA A 275 -4.58 9.18 -7.89
C ALA A 275 -5.70 10.11 -7.46
N SER A 276 -5.74 10.40 -6.16
CA SER A 276 -6.72 11.30 -5.52
C SER A 276 -8.17 10.93 -5.86
N THR A 277 -8.74 11.50 -6.92
CA THR A 277 -10.15 11.33 -7.31
C THR A 277 -10.37 10.46 -8.55
N SER A 278 -9.29 9.96 -9.15
CA SER A 278 -9.35 9.20 -10.41
C SER A 278 -8.40 8.01 -10.43
N LEU A 279 -8.85 6.93 -11.07
CA LEU A 279 -8.03 5.75 -11.36
C LEU A 279 -7.37 5.92 -12.72
N TYR A 280 -6.05 5.75 -12.78
CA TYR A 280 -5.29 5.73 -14.03
C TYR A 280 -4.56 4.40 -14.21
N ARG A 281 -4.09 4.13 -15.43
CA ARG A 281 -3.02 3.16 -15.67
C ARG A 281 -1.96 3.67 -16.63
N ILE A 282 -0.77 3.09 -16.51
CA ILE A 282 0.37 3.26 -17.42
C ILE A 282 1.03 1.90 -17.69
N ARG A 283 1.78 1.81 -18.79
CA ARG A 283 2.63 0.64 -19.09
C ARG A 283 4.08 0.93 -18.73
N LEU A 284 4.70 0.00 -18.01
CA LEU A 284 6.10 0.05 -17.60
C LEU A 284 6.93 -1.00 -18.34
N GLY A 285 8.24 -0.79 -18.43
CA GLY A 285 9.18 -1.74 -19.02
C GLY A 285 9.46 -2.95 -18.13
N VAL A 286 9.39 -2.75 -16.81
CA VAL A 286 9.65 -3.76 -15.77
C VAL A 286 8.34 -4.20 -15.13
N LYS A 287 8.21 -5.51 -14.93
CA LYS A 287 7.03 -6.10 -14.30
C LYS A 287 7.08 -5.98 -12.78
N GLY A 288 5.93 -5.88 -12.15
CA GLY A 288 5.79 -5.96 -10.69
C GLY A 288 6.06 -7.36 -10.15
N ILE A 289 5.98 -7.48 -8.83
CA ILE A 289 5.93 -8.78 -8.15
C ILE A 289 4.55 -9.40 -8.35
N ALA A 290 4.53 -10.65 -8.82
CA ALA A 290 3.27 -11.38 -8.98
C ALA A 290 2.67 -11.70 -7.60
N ILE A 291 1.40 -11.36 -7.43
CA ILE A 291 0.58 -11.76 -6.29
C ILE A 291 -0.39 -12.88 -6.72
N PRO A 292 -0.92 -13.69 -5.78
CA PRO A 292 -1.77 -14.86 -6.09
C PRO A 292 -2.98 -14.60 -6.98
#